data_AF-A0A845GRW9-F1
#
_entry.id   AF-A0A845GRW9-F1
#
_cell.length_a   1.000
_cell.length_b   1.000
_cell.length_c   1.000
_cell.angle_alpha   90.00
_cell.angle_beta   90.00
_cell.angle_gamma   90.00
#
_symmetry.space_group_name_H-M   'P 1'
#
loop_
_entity.id
_entity.type
_entity.pdbx_description
1 polymer ?
#
loop_
_entity_poly.entity_id
_entity_poly.type
_entity_poly.pdbx_seq_one_letter_code
_entity_poly.pdbx_strand_id
1 'polypeptide(L)'
;MLGKSTAAACLGLPLAVWVVGLAALLSGDQARTTLPLLLLFFLVWIGVMAGAFMFRTGLRAWLWMGGATLAGYALLHVLKAGGLVRVAA
;
A
#
# COMPACT_ATOMS: atom_id res chain seq x y z
N MET A 1 19.67 10.74 -6.64
CA MET A 1 19.37 9.78 -5.55
C MET A 1 18.26 10.30 -4.64
N LEU A 2 18.41 11.50 -4.06
CA LEU A 2 17.46 12.08 -3.10
C LEU A 2 15.98 11.99 -3.51
N GLY A 3 15.62 12.36 -4.74
CA GLY A 3 14.22 12.32 -5.18
C GLY A 3 13.56 10.93 -5.16
N LYS A 4 14.33 9.85 -5.32
CA LYS A 4 13.81 8.47 -5.19
C LYS A 4 13.70 8.09 -3.72
N SER A 5 14.70 8.45 -2.91
CA SER A 5 14.70 8.22 -1.47
C SER A 5 13.56 8.95 -0.75
N THR A 6 13.23 10.17 -1.16
CA THR A 6 12.10 10.93 -0.60
C THR A 6 10.76 10.36 -1.06
N ALA A 7 10.63 9.95 -2.33
CA ALA A 7 9.44 9.23 -2.80
C ALA A 7 9.21 7.96 -1.98
N ALA A 8 10.28 7.18 -1.79
CA ALA A 8 10.27 5.98 -0.99
C ALA A 8 9.83 6.31 0.45
N ALA A 9 10.52 7.23 1.13
CA ALA A 9 10.24 7.62 2.51
C ALA A 9 8.79 8.09 2.73
N CYS A 10 8.27 8.95 1.84
CA CYS A 10 6.94 9.53 1.98
C CYS A 10 5.83 8.55 1.57
N LEU A 11 6.01 7.79 0.49
CA LEU A 11 4.94 7.03 -0.15
C LEU A 11 5.03 5.53 0.07
N GLY A 12 6.18 5.01 0.49
CA GLY A 12 6.36 3.57 0.69
C GLY A 12 5.52 3.03 1.84
N LEU A 13 5.41 3.78 2.93
CA LEU A 13 4.58 3.42 4.08
C LEU A 13 3.08 3.36 3.72
N PRO A 14 2.45 4.42 3.17
CA PRO A 14 1.03 4.37 2.81
C PRO A 14 0.74 3.33 1.71
N LEU A 15 1.65 3.08 0.76
CA LEU A 15 1.49 1.99 -0.20
C LEU A 15 1.50 0.61 0.46
N ALA A 16 2.41 0.37 1.40
CA ALA A 16 2.46 -0.90 2.11
C ALA A 16 1.20 -1.13 2.96
N VAL A 17 0.70 -0.08 3.62
CA VAL A 17 -0.58 -0.12 4.35
C VAL A 17 -1.72 -0.45 3.39
N TRP A 18 -1.75 0.19 2.22
CA TRP A 18 -2.78 -0.09 1.22
C TRP A 18 -2.76 -1.56 0.77
N VAL A 19 -1.59 -2.11 0.42
CA VAL A 19 -1.46 -3.51 -0.02
C VAL A 19 -1.90 -4.49 1.07
N VAL A 20 -1.35 -4.36 2.28
CA VAL A 20 -1.63 -5.29 3.39
C VAL A 20 -3.05 -5.14 3.89
N GLY A 21 -3.53 -3.90 4.03
CA GLY A 21 -4.89 -3.60 4.48
C GLY A 21 -5.94 -4.12 3.50
N LEU A 22 -5.71 -3.95 2.19
CA LEU A 22 -6.60 -4.50 1.17
C LEU A 22 -6.62 -6.04 1.22
N ALA A 23 -5.45 -6.68 1.35
CA ALA A 23 -5.37 -8.13 1.48
C ALA A 23 -6.11 -8.65 2.72
N ALA A 24 -6.00 -7.95 3.86
CA ALA A 24 -6.73 -8.31 5.08
C ALA A 24 -8.25 -8.14 4.90
N LEU A 25 -8.67 -7.04 4.27
CA LEU A 25 -10.08 -6.76 4.02
C LEU A 25 -10.73 -7.81 3.10
N LEU A 26 -9.97 -8.35 2.15
CA LEU A 26 -10.44 -9.34 1.18
C LEU A 26 -10.28 -10.80 1.66
N SER A 27 -9.73 -11.05 2.85
CA SER A 27 -9.41 -12.42 3.30
C SER A 27 -10.63 -13.27 3.69
N GLY A 28 -11.82 -12.66 3.81
CA GLY A 28 -13.04 -13.31 4.29
C GLY A 28 -13.10 -13.54 5.80
N ASP A 29 -11.96 -13.81 6.47
CA ASP A 29 -11.83 -13.97 7.92
C ASP A 29 -10.73 -13.08 8.49
N GLN A 30 -11.09 -11.83 8.77
CA GLN A 30 -10.17 -10.82 9.30
C GLN A 30 -9.63 -11.21 10.70
N ALA A 31 -10.38 -11.96 11.51
CA ALA A 31 -9.95 -12.30 12.87
C ALA A 31 -8.71 -13.21 12.85
N ARG A 32 -8.63 -14.12 11.87
CA ARG A 32 -7.50 -15.04 11.74
C ARG A 32 -6.35 -14.49 10.89
N THR A 33 -6.65 -13.72 9.84
CA THR A 33 -5.62 -13.35 8.86
C THR A 33 -4.97 -12.00 9.12
N THR A 34 -5.60 -11.09 9.88
CA THR A 34 -5.08 -9.72 10.07
C THR A 34 -3.70 -9.72 10.75
N LEU A 35 -3.51 -10.50 11.82
CA LEU A 35 -2.22 -10.56 12.51
C LEU A 35 -1.08 -11.09 11.62
N PRO A 36 -1.23 -12.25 10.95
CA PRO A 36 -0.22 -12.72 10.00
C PRO A 36 0.09 -11.72 8.88
N LEU A 37 -0.94 -11.05 8.33
CA LEU A 37 -0.77 -10.04 7.29
C LEU A 37 -0.02 -8.81 7.80
N LEU A 38 -0.29 -8.37 9.03
CA LEU A 38 0.47 -7.29 9.67
C LEU A 38 1.95 -7.67 9.87
N LEU A 39 2.29 -8.93 10.10
CA LEU A 39 3.70 -9.36 10.15
C LEU A 39 4.38 -9.22 8.77
N LEU A 40 3.65 -9.44 7.68
CA LEU A 40 4.15 -9.25 6.32
C LEU A 40 4.33 -7.77 5.93
N PHE A 41 3.79 -6.84 6.71
CA PHE A 41 3.87 -5.40 6.45
C PHE A 41 5.30 -4.93 6.21
N PHE A 42 6.25 -5.32 7.06
CA PHE A 42 7.64 -4.89 6.92
C PHE A 42 8.27 -5.40 5.63
N LEU A 43 7.95 -6.63 5.23
CA LEU A 43 8.46 -7.20 3.99
C LEU A 43 7.90 -6.46 2.76
N VAL A 44 6.59 -6.21 2.76
CA VAL A 44 5.94 -5.41 1.71
C VAL A 44 6.51 -4.00 1.67
N TRP A 45 6.69 -3.37 2.82
CA TRP A 45 7.24 -2.03 2.95
C TRP A 45 8.66 -1.91 2.39
N ILE A 46 9.53 -2.85 2.76
CA ILE A 46 10.89 -2.93 2.21
C ILE A 46 10.83 -3.15 0.68
N GLY A 47 9.97 -4.03 0.20
CA GLY A 47 9.78 -4.27 -1.23
C GLY A 47 9.35 -3.01 -1.98
N VAL A 48 8.39 -2.26 -1.45
CA VAL A 48 7.92 -0.98 -2.03
C VAL A 48 9.04 0.07 -2.01
N MET A 49 9.76 0.19 -0.90
CA MET A 49 10.92 1.11 -0.76
C MET A 49 12.02 0.79 -1.78
N ALA A 50 12.37 -0.49 -1.91
CA ALA A 50 13.34 -0.95 -2.90
C ALA A 50 12.85 -0.70 -4.33
N GLY A 51 11.55 -0.91 -4.59
CA GLY A 51 10.90 -0.65 -5.87
C GLY A 51 11.04 0.80 -6.35
N ALA A 52 11.09 1.77 -5.44
CA ALA A 52 11.34 3.17 -5.76
C ALA A 52 12.67 3.39 -6.53
N PHE A 53 13.67 2.53 -6.29
CA PHE A 53 14.98 2.62 -6.94
C PHE A 53 15.02 1.97 -8.33
N MET A 54 14.02 1.14 -8.68
CA MET A 54 13.89 0.57 -10.04
C MET A 54 13.53 1.64 -11.08
N PHE A 55 12.95 2.77 -10.66
CA PHE A 55 12.61 3.86 -11.58
C PHE A 55 13.86 4.62 -12.03
N ARG A 56 13.92 4.99 -13.33
CA ARG A 56 15.06 5.76 -13.88
C ARG A 56 15.25 7.13 -13.21
N THR A 57 14.15 7.81 -12.85
CA THR A 57 14.16 9.19 -12.32
C THR A 57 13.33 9.32 -11.05
N GLY A 58 13.66 10.28 -10.17
CA GLY A 58 12.89 10.58 -8.95
C GLY A 58 11.45 11.04 -9.22
N LEU A 59 11.23 11.84 -10.26
CA LEU A 59 9.89 12.29 -10.66
C LEU A 59 8.97 11.11 -11.02
N ARG A 60 9.47 10.16 -11.83
CA ARG A 60 8.73 8.93 -12.15
C ARG A 60 8.42 8.10 -10.90
N ALA A 61 9.36 7.98 -9.95
CA ALA A 61 9.11 7.27 -8.70
C ALA A 61 7.95 7.94 -7.92
N TRP A 62 7.97 9.27 -7.81
CA TRP A 62 6.90 10.05 -7.19
C TRP A 62 5.55 9.86 -7.88
N LEU A 63 5.50 9.99 -9.20
CA LEU A 63 4.25 9.85 -9.96
C LEU A 63 3.67 8.44 -9.87
N TRP A 64 4.51 7.41 -10.00
CA TRP A 64 4.05 6.03 -9.90
C TRP A 64 3.63 5.65 -8.49
N MET A 65 4.46 5.95 -7.50
CA MET A 65 4.14 5.61 -6.11
C MET A 65 2.94 6.44 -5.62
N GLY A 66 2.92 7.74 -5.92
CA GLY A 66 1.85 8.63 -5.50
C GLY A 66 0.53 8.31 -6.22
N GLY A 67 0.61 8.04 -7.52
CA GLY A 67 -0.53 7.58 -8.30
C GLY A 67 -1.08 6.25 -7.79
N ALA A 68 -0.21 5.28 -7.46
CA ALA A 68 -0.63 4.00 -6.88
C ALA A 68 -1.26 4.18 -5.49
N THR A 69 -0.71 5.06 -4.64
CA THR A 69 -1.33 5.40 -3.34
C THR A 69 -2.72 5.99 -3.54
N LEU A 70 -2.85 7.03 -4.38
CA LEU A 70 -4.14 7.69 -4.62
C LEU A 70 -5.17 6.74 -5.22
N ALA A 71 -4.78 5.96 -6.24
CA ALA A 71 -5.65 4.96 -6.85
C ALA A 71 -6.07 3.90 -5.83
N GLY A 72 -5.14 3.46 -4.99
CA GLY A 72 -5.39 2.47 -3.96
C GLY A 72 -6.40 2.92 -2.91
N TYR A 73 -6.22 4.12 -2.36
CA TYR A 73 -7.16 4.69 -1.39
C TYR A 73 -8.50 5.06 -2.03
N ALA A 74 -8.51 5.55 -3.27
CA ALA A 74 -9.74 5.78 -4.02
C ALA A 74 -10.52 4.47 -4.23
N LEU A 75 -9.84 3.38 -4.59
CA LEU A 75 -10.44 2.06 -4.71
C LEU A 75 -11.02 1.59 -3.37
N LEU A 76 -10.29 1.73 -2.27
CA LEU A 76 -10.80 1.40 -0.94
C LEU A 76 -12.07 2.18 -0.59
N HIS A 77 -12.10 3.49 -0.93
CA HIS A 77 -13.28 4.32 -0.74
C HIS A 77 -14.48 3.84 -1.57
N VAL A 78 -14.26 3.47 -2.83
CA VAL A 78 -15.31 2.94 -3.71
C VAL A 78 -15.83 1.59 -3.20
N LEU A 79 -14.93 0.68 -2.81
CA LEU A 79 -15.30 -0.63 -2.27
C LEU A 79 -16.10 -0.51 -0.96
N LYS A 80 -15.70 0.43 -0.09
CA LYS A 80 -16.43 0.75 1.14
C LYS A 80 -17.79 1.36 0.85
N ALA A 81 -17.87 2.31 -0.09
CA ALA A 81 -19.13 2.95 -0.48
C ALA A 81 -20.12 1.97 -1.14
N GLY A 82 -19.62 1.02 -1.92
CA GLY A 82 -20.42 -0.06 -2.52
C GLY A 82 -20.81 -1.18 -1.54
N GLY A 83 -20.36 -1.13 -0.29
CA GLY A 83 -20.67 -2.13 0.73
C GLY A 83 -19.96 -3.48 0.54
N LEU A 84 -19.04 -3.58 -0.43
CA LEU A 84 -18.28 -4.78 -0.76
C LEU A 84 -17.23 -5.13 0.30
N VAL A 85 -16.77 -4.13 1.06
CA VAL A 85 -15.75 -4.28 2.10
C VAL A 85 -16.22 -3.62 3.38
N ARG A 86 -16.08 -4.35 4.50
CA ARG A 86 -16.36 -3.87 5.86
C ARG A 86 -15.24 -4.29 6.79
N VAL A 87 -14.93 -3.44 7.76
CA VAL A 87 -14.06 -3.81 8.88
C VAL A 87 -14.89 -4.68 9.80
N ALA A 88 -14.43 -5.92 10.07
CA ALA A 88 -15.05 -6.79 11.05
C ALA A 88 -14.95 -6.11 12.44
N ALA A 89 -16.09 -5.94 13.10
CA ALA A 89 -16.19 -5.31 14.41
C ALA A 89 -15.86 -6.30 15.53
#